data_AF-A0A1Y2E2K4-F1
#
_entry.id   AF-A0A1Y2E2K4-F1
#
_cell.length_a   1.000
_cell.length_b   1.000
_cell.length_c   1.000
_cell.angle_alpha   90.00
_cell.angle_beta   90.00
_cell.angle_gamma   90.00
#
_symmetry.space_group_name_H-M   'P 1'
#
loop_
_entity.id
_entity.type
_entity.pdbx_description
1 polymer ?
#
loop_
_entity_poly.entity_id
_entity_poly.type
_entity_poly.pdbx_seq_one_letter_code
_entity_poly.pdbx_strand_id
1 'polypeptide(L)'
;MTQHVIVSGYADKSQLLVGGWSQGGYLSYLSSAQLVGTAPWRTKKDDVSTRTGSALCEFKGAAEAGTIPPMLILHGEKDGRVPITQAWGFRRALDEAGLPFEFVTYPREGHHFTERKHIEDLLERVMRFVRAHLDPVSGT
;
A
#
# COMPACT_ATOMS: atom_id res chain seq x y z
N MET A 1 -16.57 -2.35 7.28
CA MET A 1 -16.11 -3.57 7.97
C MET A 1 -15.14 -3.23 9.11
N THR A 2 -14.03 -2.52 8.85
CA THR A 2 -13.03 -2.14 9.87
C THR A 2 -13.63 -1.40 11.09
N GLN A 3 -14.50 -0.42 10.86
CA GLN A 3 -15.18 0.29 11.95
C GLN A 3 -16.05 -0.64 12.82
N HIS A 4 -16.65 -1.68 12.23
CA HIS A 4 -17.49 -2.61 12.94
C HIS A 4 -16.66 -3.50 13.88
N VAL A 5 -15.54 -4.07 13.41
CA VAL A 5 -14.66 -4.89 14.27
C VAL A 5 -13.99 -4.08 15.38
N ILE A 6 -13.69 -2.80 15.16
CA ILE A 6 -13.21 -1.89 16.22
C ILE A 6 -14.31 -1.66 17.26
N VAL A 7 -15.52 -1.30 16.83
CA VAL A 7 -16.65 -1.02 17.74
C VAL A 7 -17.07 -2.27 18.52
N SER A 8 -16.95 -3.45 17.91
CA SER A 8 -17.19 -4.73 18.58
C SER A 8 -16.07 -5.19 19.51
N GLY A 9 -14.97 -4.45 19.63
CA GLY A 9 -13.85 -4.76 20.52
C GLY A 9 -12.91 -5.87 20.04
N TYR A 10 -13.07 -6.34 18.79
CA TYR A 10 -12.21 -7.39 18.22
C TYR A 10 -10.89 -6.84 17.65
N ALA A 11 -10.75 -5.53 17.50
CA ALA A 11 -9.54 -4.89 16.99
C ALA A 11 -9.25 -3.58 17.73
N ASP A 12 -7.99 -3.37 18.10
CA ASP A 12 -7.52 -2.09 18.64
C ASP A 12 -7.35 -1.09 17.51
N LYS A 13 -8.00 0.08 17.63
CA LYS A 13 -7.91 1.16 16.65
C LYS A 13 -6.49 1.71 16.48
N SER A 14 -5.66 1.64 17.53
CA SER A 14 -4.29 2.15 17.53
C SER A 14 -3.28 1.20 16.90
N GLN A 15 -3.67 -0.07 16.68
CA GLN A 15 -2.80 -1.13 16.16
C GLN A 15 -3.47 -1.84 14.99
N LEU A 16 -3.61 -1.13 13.87
CA LEU A 16 -4.21 -1.67 12.65
C LEU A 16 -3.18 -1.75 11.53
N LEU A 17 -2.95 -2.97 11.03
CA LEU A 17 -2.32 -3.16 9.74
C LEU A 17 -3.38 -3.12 8.63
N VAL A 18 -3.07 -2.46 7.52
CA VAL A 18 -3.79 -2.66 6.26
C VAL A 18 -2.79 -3.19 5.24
N GLY A 19 -3.08 -4.36 4.68
CA GLY A 19 -2.23 -5.02 3.70
C GLY A 19 -3.04 -5.92 2.76
N GLY A 20 -2.50 -6.19 1.58
CA GLY A 20 -3.12 -7.08 0.60
C GLY A 20 -2.25 -7.33 -0.63
N TRP A 21 -2.61 -8.38 -1.39
CA TRP A 21 -1.93 -8.77 -2.63
C TRP A 21 -2.71 -8.26 -3.85
N SER A 22 -2.01 -7.87 -4.93
CA SER A 22 -2.66 -7.47 -6.20
C SER A 22 -3.65 -6.30 -5.99
N GLN A 23 -4.95 -6.46 -6.31
CA GLN A 23 -5.97 -5.46 -5.99
C GLN A 23 -6.04 -5.13 -4.49
N GLY A 24 -5.74 -6.08 -3.61
CA GLY A 24 -5.62 -5.82 -2.17
C GLY A 24 -4.46 -4.88 -1.83
N GLY A 25 -3.36 -4.93 -2.57
CA GLY A 25 -2.25 -3.99 -2.43
C GLY A 25 -2.62 -2.59 -2.90
N TYR A 26 -3.34 -2.52 -4.03
CA TYR A 26 -3.96 -1.28 -4.50
C TYR A 26 -4.94 -0.71 -3.46
N LEU A 27 -5.81 -1.53 -2.88
CA LEU A 27 -6.76 -1.11 -1.82
C LEU A 27 -6.07 -0.73 -0.51
N SER A 28 -4.91 -1.32 -0.19
CA SER A 28 -4.11 -0.92 0.98
C SER A 28 -3.55 0.48 0.77
N TYR A 29 -3.07 0.78 -0.43
CA TYR A 29 -2.72 2.14 -0.83
C TYR A 29 -3.95 3.06 -0.80
N LEU A 30 -5.11 2.64 -1.31
CA LEU A 30 -6.32 3.46 -1.30
C LEU A 30 -6.82 3.78 0.11
N SER A 31 -6.64 2.86 1.06
CA SER A 31 -7.05 3.05 2.46
C SER A 31 -6.28 4.17 3.15
N SER A 32 -5.06 4.45 2.70
CA SER A 32 -4.26 5.61 3.17
C SER A 32 -4.72 6.95 2.58
N ALA A 33 -5.54 6.93 1.51
CA ALA A 33 -5.87 8.10 0.71
C ALA A 33 -7.38 8.37 0.52
N GLN A 34 -8.28 7.58 1.14
CA GLN A 34 -9.76 7.68 1.06
C GLN A 34 -10.32 7.88 -0.37
N LEU A 35 -10.64 6.80 -1.08
CA LEU A 35 -10.80 6.84 -2.54
C LEU A 35 -12.07 6.19 -3.12
N VAL A 36 -12.60 6.79 -4.20
CA VAL A 36 -13.66 6.30 -5.10
C VAL A 36 -13.32 6.76 -6.53
N GLY A 37 -13.51 5.94 -7.57
CA GLY A 37 -13.21 6.34 -8.97
C GLY A 37 -13.97 5.56 -10.05
N THR A 38 -14.10 6.16 -11.25
CA THR A 38 -14.75 5.58 -12.44
C THR A 38 -13.75 5.34 -13.59
N ALA A 39 -14.16 4.63 -14.64
CA ALA A 39 -13.27 4.23 -15.75
C ALA A 39 -12.74 5.44 -16.56
N PRO A 40 -11.42 5.68 -16.63
CA PRO A 40 -10.84 6.92 -17.15
C PRO A 40 -11.04 7.16 -18.66
N TRP A 41 -11.35 6.13 -19.45
CA TRP A 41 -11.64 6.25 -20.88
C TRP A 41 -13.09 6.62 -21.21
N ARG A 42 -13.96 6.74 -20.20
CA ARG A 42 -15.33 7.27 -20.36
C ARG A 42 -15.44 8.73 -19.91
N THR A 43 -14.36 9.29 -19.38
CA THR A 43 -14.32 10.59 -18.71
C THR A 43 -13.86 11.68 -19.69
N LYS A 44 -14.45 12.88 -19.61
CA LYS A 44 -14.00 14.02 -20.43
C LYS A 44 -12.67 14.57 -19.89
N LYS A 45 -11.86 15.21 -20.74
CA LYS A 45 -10.52 15.70 -20.38
C LYS A 45 -10.52 16.74 -19.23
N ASP A 46 -11.56 17.55 -19.18
CA ASP A 46 -11.82 18.61 -18.20
C ASP A 46 -12.58 18.12 -16.96
N ASP A 47 -13.08 16.88 -16.98
CA ASP A 47 -13.83 16.29 -15.88
C ASP A 47 -12.87 15.81 -14.78
N VAL A 48 -12.75 16.66 -13.76
CA VAL A 48 -11.93 16.43 -12.57
C VAL A 48 -12.66 15.66 -11.47
N SER A 49 -13.90 15.22 -11.69
CA SER A 49 -14.68 14.49 -10.67
C SER A 49 -14.01 13.19 -10.22
N THR A 50 -13.21 12.59 -11.11
CA THR A 50 -12.40 11.40 -10.83
C THR A 50 -11.07 11.70 -10.15
N ARG A 51 -10.70 12.98 -10.00
CA ARG A 51 -9.55 13.38 -9.16
C ARG A 51 -9.86 13.16 -7.69
N THR A 52 -11.07 13.54 -7.28
CA THR A 52 -11.59 13.28 -5.94
C THR A 52 -11.69 11.77 -5.77
N GLY A 53 -10.79 11.21 -4.98
CA GLY A 53 -10.72 9.77 -4.79
C GLY A 53 -9.83 9.01 -5.79
N SER A 54 -8.97 9.69 -6.55
CA SER A 54 -7.81 9.06 -7.19
C SER A 54 -6.61 9.07 -6.25
N ALA A 55 -5.99 7.92 -6.04
CA ALA A 55 -4.86 7.79 -5.13
C ALA A 55 -3.69 8.70 -5.50
N LEU A 56 -3.47 8.85 -6.81
CA LEU A 56 -2.45 9.73 -7.39
C LEU A 56 -2.76 11.21 -7.15
N CYS A 57 -4.04 11.60 -7.16
CA CYS A 57 -4.43 13.00 -6.97
C CYS A 57 -4.49 13.38 -5.49
N GLU A 58 -4.93 12.46 -4.62
CA GLU A 58 -5.05 12.69 -3.18
C GLU A 58 -3.73 12.49 -2.42
N PHE A 59 -2.74 11.82 -3.03
CA PHE A 59 -1.47 11.50 -2.37
C PHE A 59 -0.80 12.72 -1.74
N LYS A 60 -0.73 13.85 -2.47
CA LYS A 60 -0.11 15.07 -1.95
C LYS A 60 -0.81 15.58 -0.69
N GLY A 61 -2.15 15.61 -0.70
CA GLY A 61 -2.93 16.06 0.45
C GLY A 61 -2.77 15.11 1.64
N ALA A 62 -2.78 13.80 1.41
CA ALA A 62 -2.56 12.79 2.45
C ALA A 62 -1.13 12.84 3.03
N ALA A 63 -0.13 13.11 2.19
CA ALA A 63 1.26 13.28 2.61
C ALA A 63 1.43 14.54 3.47
N GLU A 64 0.89 15.68 3.03
CA GLU A 64 0.91 16.94 3.80
C GLU A 64 0.15 16.84 5.12
N ALA A 65 -0.95 16.07 5.16
CA ALA A 65 -1.72 15.80 6.37
C ALA A 65 -1.03 14.79 7.32
N GLY A 66 0.06 14.14 6.90
CA GLY A 66 0.77 13.13 7.69
C GLY A 66 -0.04 11.86 7.93
N THR A 67 -1.01 11.54 7.07
CA THR A 67 -1.90 10.37 7.25
C THR A 67 -1.38 9.10 6.58
N ILE A 68 -0.29 9.20 5.83
CA ILE A 68 0.34 8.06 5.16
C ILE A 68 1.27 7.37 6.18
N PRO A 69 0.96 6.13 6.61
CA PRO A 69 1.82 5.39 7.53
C PRO A 69 3.10 4.90 6.83
N PRO A 70 4.06 4.32 7.58
CA PRO A 70 5.15 3.57 6.97
C PRO A 70 4.61 2.52 5.98
N MET A 71 5.30 2.32 4.86
CA MET A 71 4.86 1.42 3.79
C MET A 71 5.88 0.33 3.49
N LEU A 72 5.44 -0.92 3.36
CA LEU A 72 6.23 -2.01 2.78
C LEU A 72 5.66 -2.35 1.39
N ILE A 73 6.49 -2.27 0.35
CA ILE A 73 6.14 -2.53 -1.03
C ILE A 73 6.99 -3.68 -1.56
N LEU A 74 6.35 -4.78 -1.96
CA LEU A 74 6.97 -6.00 -2.48
C LEU A 74 6.42 -6.29 -3.88
N HIS A 75 7.28 -6.39 -4.91
CA HIS A 75 6.80 -6.52 -6.30
C HIS A 75 7.66 -7.46 -7.15
N GLY A 76 7.04 -8.32 -7.97
CA GLY A 76 7.74 -9.16 -8.94
C GLY A 76 8.07 -8.40 -10.23
N GLU A 77 9.32 -8.40 -10.67
CA GLU A 77 9.73 -7.61 -11.86
C GLU A 77 9.14 -8.14 -13.17
N LYS A 78 8.76 -9.42 -13.21
CA LYS A 78 8.14 -10.09 -14.37
C LYS A 78 6.62 -10.16 -14.26
N ASP A 79 5.99 -9.36 -13.39
CA ASP A 79 4.54 -9.32 -13.29
C ASP A 79 3.91 -8.76 -14.58
N GLY A 80 3.34 -9.66 -15.39
CA GLY A 80 2.66 -9.32 -16.63
C GLY A 80 1.22 -8.82 -16.43
N ARG A 81 0.66 -8.88 -15.22
CA ARG A 81 -0.68 -8.34 -14.89
C ARG A 81 -0.59 -6.92 -14.35
N VAL A 82 0.33 -6.68 -13.42
CA VAL A 82 0.58 -5.36 -12.83
C VAL A 82 2.03 -4.97 -13.10
N PRO A 83 2.28 -4.12 -14.13
CA PRO A 83 3.64 -3.72 -14.48
C PRO A 83 4.36 -3.05 -13.31
N ILE A 84 5.64 -3.40 -13.12
CA ILE A 84 6.49 -2.86 -12.05
C ILE A 84 6.62 -1.33 -12.05
N THR A 85 6.38 -0.68 -13.19
CA THR A 85 6.40 0.77 -13.32
C THR A 85 5.42 1.46 -12.37
N GLN A 86 4.30 0.82 -12.04
CA GLN A 86 3.35 1.32 -11.03
C GLN A 86 4.01 1.38 -9.64
N ALA A 87 4.71 0.32 -9.26
CA ALA A 87 5.39 0.24 -7.97
C ALA A 87 6.56 1.24 -7.89
N TRP A 88 7.30 1.44 -8.99
CA TRP A 88 8.32 2.50 -9.08
C TRP A 88 7.75 3.91 -9.00
N GLY A 89 6.60 4.17 -9.62
CA GLY A 89 5.92 5.45 -9.52
C GLY A 89 5.56 5.77 -8.07
N PHE A 90 5.00 4.78 -7.36
CA PHE A 90 4.64 4.96 -5.96
C PHE A 90 5.85 5.13 -5.03
N ARG A 91 6.91 4.35 -5.24
CA ARG A 91 8.21 4.54 -4.55
C ARG A 91 8.71 5.98 -4.71
N ARG A 92 8.70 6.52 -5.92
CA ARG A 92 9.16 7.89 -6.19
C ARG A 92 8.31 8.93 -5.45
N ALA A 93 6.99 8.74 -5.43
CA ALA A 93 6.08 9.64 -4.72
C ALA A 93 6.36 9.66 -3.21
N LEU A 94 6.59 8.49 -2.59
CA LEU A 94 6.95 8.38 -1.18
C LEU A 94 8.32 9.00 -0.88
N ASP A 95 9.31 8.78 -1.75
CA ASP A 95 10.67 9.32 -1.64
C ASP A 95 10.68 10.85 -1.74
N GLU A 96 9.96 11.41 -2.72
CA GLU A 96 9.81 12.86 -2.91
C GLU A 96 9.08 13.51 -1.72
N ALA A 97 8.12 12.81 -1.11
CA ALA A 97 7.41 13.26 0.07
C ALA A 97 8.20 13.06 1.39
N GLY A 98 9.37 12.41 1.35
CA GLY A 98 10.18 12.11 2.55
C GLY A 98 9.52 11.14 3.52
N LEU A 99 8.59 10.29 3.04
CA LEU A 99 7.85 9.35 3.87
C LEU A 99 8.63 8.04 4.06
N PRO A 100 8.52 7.38 5.23
CA PRO A 100 9.23 6.13 5.48
C PRO A 100 8.64 4.98 4.66
N PHE A 101 9.47 4.30 3.88
CA PHE A 101 9.05 3.10 3.14
C PHE A 101 10.20 2.09 2.97
N GLU A 102 9.83 0.84 2.76
CA GLU A 102 10.70 -0.22 2.25
C GLU A 102 10.17 -0.68 0.89
N PHE A 103 11.05 -0.72 -0.12
CA PHE A 103 10.71 -1.13 -1.48
C PHE A 103 11.62 -2.28 -1.94
N VAL A 104 11.04 -3.43 -2.27
CA VAL A 104 11.77 -4.62 -2.68
C VAL A 104 11.19 -5.20 -3.95
N THR A 105 12.08 -5.51 -4.89
CA THR A 105 11.73 -6.14 -6.17
C THR A 105 12.30 -7.56 -6.25
N TYR A 106 11.58 -8.43 -6.95
CA TYR A 106 11.96 -9.83 -7.12
C TYR A 106 12.15 -10.12 -8.62
N PRO A 107 13.40 -10.09 -9.15
CA PRO A 107 13.70 -10.08 -10.59
C PRO A 107 13.15 -11.24 -11.41
N ARG A 108 12.87 -12.38 -10.78
CA ARG A 108 12.41 -13.60 -11.45
C ARG A 108 10.96 -13.94 -11.17
N GLU A 109 10.29 -13.18 -10.31
CA GLU A 109 8.90 -13.42 -9.93
C GLU A 109 7.93 -12.63 -10.81
N GLY A 110 6.77 -13.25 -11.06
CA GLY A 110 5.64 -12.63 -11.75
C GLY A 110 4.54 -12.21 -10.78
N HIS A 111 3.29 -12.32 -11.22
CA HIS A 111 2.13 -11.96 -10.39
C HIS A 111 1.93 -12.85 -9.15
N HIS A 112 2.47 -14.06 -9.18
CA HIS A 112 2.53 -14.97 -8.04
C HIS A 112 3.99 -15.36 -7.84
N PHE A 113 4.36 -15.52 -6.57
CA PHE A 113 5.72 -15.91 -6.23
C PHE A 113 5.83 -17.42 -6.24
N THR A 114 6.92 -17.91 -6.80
CA THR A 114 7.14 -19.34 -7.05
C THR A 114 8.44 -19.85 -6.48
N GLU A 115 9.49 -19.03 -6.46
CA GLU A 115 10.77 -19.45 -5.90
C GLU A 115 10.71 -19.43 -4.37
N ARG A 116 11.00 -20.57 -3.76
CA ARG A 116 10.98 -20.76 -2.31
C ARG A 116 11.74 -19.66 -1.56
N LYS A 117 12.94 -19.30 -2.02
CA LYS A 117 13.77 -18.28 -1.36
C LYS A 117 13.13 -16.89 -1.39
N HIS A 118 12.41 -16.54 -2.46
CA HIS A 118 11.71 -15.26 -2.53
C HIS A 118 10.47 -15.26 -1.65
N ILE A 119 9.79 -16.40 -1.52
CA ILE A 119 8.67 -16.55 -0.59
C ILE A 119 9.17 -16.44 0.85
N GLU A 120 10.28 -17.08 1.19
CA GLU A 120 10.91 -16.97 2.52
C GLU A 120 11.29 -15.52 2.84
N ASP A 121 12.02 -14.83 1.96
CA ASP A 121 12.38 -13.41 2.14
C ASP A 121 11.13 -12.51 2.25
N LEU A 122 10.11 -12.73 1.43
CA LEU A 122 8.84 -12.01 1.50
C LEU A 122 8.18 -12.14 2.87
N LEU A 123 8.05 -13.37 3.37
CA LEU A 123 7.45 -13.64 4.67
C LEU A 123 8.27 -13.02 5.81
N GLU A 124 9.59 -13.12 5.76
CA GLU A 124 10.49 -12.51 6.74
C GLU A 124 10.35 -10.99 6.79
N ARG A 125 10.26 -10.33 5.63
CA ARG A 125 10.06 -8.87 5.56
C ARG A 125 8.72 -8.44 6.11
N VAL A 126 7.64 -9.16 5.75
CA VAL A 126 6.30 -8.88 6.28
C VAL A 126 6.30 -9.02 7.80
N MET A 127 6.85 -10.11 8.34
CA MET A 127 6.93 -10.32 9.78
C MET A 127 7.78 -9.25 10.47
N ARG A 128 8.93 -8.87 9.90
CA ARG A 128 9.77 -7.80 10.44
C ARG A 128 9.04 -6.46 10.46
N PHE A 129 8.33 -6.13 9.38
CA PHE A 129 7.60 -4.88 9.24
C PHE A 129 6.44 -4.79 10.24
N VAL A 130 5.66 -5.88 10.37
CA VAL A 130 4.60 -5.99 11.38
C VAL A 130 5.18 -5.75 12.77
N ARG A 131 6.24 -6.48 13.14
CA ARG A 131 6.86 -6.32 14.48
C ARG A 131 7.36 -4.91 14.73
N ALA A 132 8.00 -4.28 13.75
CA ALA A 132 8.54 -2.93 13.90
C ALA A 132 7.47 -1.84 14.08
N HIS A 133 6.24 -2.08 13.60
CA HIS A 133 5.20 -1.04 13.54
C HIS A 133 3.92 -1.36 14.32
N LEU A 134 3.75 -2.60 14.81
CA LEU A 134 2.55 -3.02 15.55
C LEU A 134 2.84 -3.72 16.86
N ASP A 135 4.05 -4.25 17.10
CA ASP A 135 4.32 -4.80 18.42
C ASP A 135 4.29 -3.65 19.43
N PRO A 136 3.52 -3.77 20.53
CA PRO A 136 3.57 -2.78 21.58
C PRO A 136 5.02 -2.70 22.08
N VAL A 137 5.59 -1.49 22.10
CA VAL A 137 6.82 -1.24 22.86
C VAL A 137 6.53 -1.77 24.26
N SER A 138 7.19 -2.87 24.62
CA SER A 138 7.05 -3.45 25.95
C SER A 138 7.51 -2.37 26.91
N GLY A 139 6.58 -1.70 27.57
CA GLY A 139 6.89 -0.64 28.52
C GLY A 139 7.79 -1.20 29.61
N THR A 140 9.04 -0.75 29.62
CA THR A 140 9.95 -0.82 30.76
C THR A 140 10.00 0.54 31.42
#